data_AF-A0A8J7MEZ1-F1
#
_entry.id   AF-A0A8J7MEZ1-F1
#
_cell.length_a   1.000
_cell.length_b   1.000
_cell.length_c   1.000
_cell.angle_alpha   90.00
_cell.angle_beta   90.00
_cell.angle_gamma   90.00
#
_symmetry.space_group_name_H-M   'P 1'
#
loop_
_entity.id
_entity.type
_entity.pdbx_description
1 polymer ?
#
loop_
_entity_poly.entity_id
_entity_poly.type
_entity_poly.pdbx_seq_one_letter_code
_entity_poly.pdbx_strand_id
1 'polypeptide(L)'
;MKTFIRVFLAGIFIAASSLIPSCAPVSTQTKLQPGQYEWNPERATSGPVLMVVSIDDQMAYVYRNGIQIGRSTVSTGREGKETPTGVFTILQRKVEHESNIYKGAQMPYMQRLTWSGIAMHAGQLPGYPASGGCIRLPYEFSQKLYSVTANGTTVVITKKNTIPSSSSTPASVLLASKSKTGEKVHPDPEGRIVWNPSKSPSGPVNAVISYGDRTIYLFRNGVEIGQAPVGIHGTGSLPEGVFVKLESPGGVPSWSVLSLKGGSIRGDVAKGIKDRITIPASFRAKAGDLLAPGSILLITKESSNAGTRSGTDFDIMKPE
;
A
#
# COMPACT_ATOMS: atom_id res chain seq x y z
N MET A 1 70.14 -41.94 5.79
CA MET A 1 68.81 -42.53 5.53
C MET A 1 68.09 -42.66 6.86
N LYS A 2 67.04 -41.87 7.13
CA LYS A 2 66.31 -41.99 8.40
C LYS A 2 64.82 -42.19 8.14
N THR A 3 64.38 -43.35 8.60
CA THR A 3 63.03 -43.89 8.62
C THR A 3 62.53 -43.76 10.06
N PHE A 4 61.38 -43.07 10.21
CA PHE A 4 60.31 -43.19 11.22
C PHE A 4 60.59 -43.24 12.73
N ILE A 5 59.78 -42.50 13.48
CA ILE A 5 58.83 -43.06 14.49
C ILE A 5 57.68 -42.05 14.70
N ARG A 6 56.44 -42.55 14.67
CA ARG A 6 55.21 -41.86 15.05
C ARG A 6 55.03 -41.96 16.57
N VAL A 7 54.59 -40.88 17.23
CA VAL A 7 53.93 -40.96 18.53
C VAL A 7 52.61 -40.20 18.45
N PHE A 8 51.53 -40.90 18.78
CA PHE A 8 50.17 -40.40 18.97
C PHE A 8 50.09 -39.63 20.30
N LEU A 9 49.40 -38.49 20.32
CA LEU A 9 48.76 -37.98 21.53
C LEU A 9 47.37 -37.47 21.21
N ALA A 10 46.42 -38.02 21.95
CA ALA A 10 45.00 -37.87 21.81
C ALA A 10 44.48 -36.61 22.51
N GLY A 11 43.46 -36.00 21.88
CA GLY A 11 42.25 -35.44 22.50
C GLY A 11 42.36 -34.45 23.66
N ILE A 12 41.78 -33.27 23.46
CA ILE A 12 40.58 -32.80 24.20
C ILE A 12 39.98 -31.64 23.37
N PHE A 13 38.78 -31.86 22.83
CA PHE A 13 37.95 -30.82 22.24
C PHE A 13 37.12 -30.18 23.37
N ILE A 14 37.41 -28.93 23.71
CA ILE A 14 36.48 -28.11 24.51
C ILE A 14 35.66 -27.28 23.51
N ALA A 15 34.47 -27.77 23.20
CA ALA A 15 33.48 -26.98 22.48
C ALA A 15 32.95 -25.89 23.43
N ALA A 16 33.45 -24.67 23.29
CA ALA A 16 32.85 -23.50 23.93
C ALA A 16 31.55 -23.16 23.16
N SER A 17 30.42 -23.68 23.64
CA SER A 17 29.09 -23.29 23.20
C SER A 17 28.80 -21.85 23.64
N SER A 18 29.17 -20.88 22.81
CA SER A 18 28.70 -19.50 22.94
C SER A 18 27.21 -19.43 22.58
N LEU A 19 26.37 -19.57 23.60
CA LEU A 19 24.95 -19.20 23.53
C LEU A 19 24.88 -17.69 23.28
N ILE A 20 24.62 -17.30 22.03
CA ILE A 20 24.23 -15.92 21.70
C ILE A 20 22.75 -15.79 22.11
N PRO A 21 22.38 -14.97 23.09
CA PRO A 21 20.99 -14.64 23.32
C PRO A 21 20.56 -13.70 22.20
N SER A 22 20.06 -14.27 21.09
CA SER A 22 19.38 -13.50 20.05
C SER A 22 17.97 -13.16 20.52
N CYS A 23 17.89 -12.23 21.46
CA CYS A 23 16.68 -11.47 21.74
C CYS A 23 17.03 -10.01 21.49
N ALA A 24 17.07 -9.60 20.22
CA ALA A 24 17.05 -8.19 19.90
C ALA A 24 15.68 -7.65 20.36
N PRO A 25 15.63 -6.64 21.25
CA PRO A 25 14.36 -6.07 21.66
C PRO A 25 13.65 -5.48 20.44
N VAL A 26 12.34 -5.71 20.36
CA VAL A 26 11.44 -4.94 19.50
C VAL A 26 11.76 -3.47 19.71
N SER A 27 12.26 -2.79 18.68
CA SER A 27 12.58 -1.36 18.74
C SER A 27 11.37 -0.60 19.27
N THR A 28 11.43 -0.14 20.51
CA THR A 28 10.49 0.83 21.07
C THR A 28 10.75 2.15 20.38
N GLN A 29 10.19 2.31 19.18
CA GLN A 29 10.25 3.55 18.42
C GLN A 29 9.74 4.71 19.31
N THR A 30 10.62 5.64 19.67
CA THR A 30 10.27 6.81 20.47
C THR A 30 9.16 7.61 19.80
N LYS A 31 8.18 8.09 20.59
CA LYS A 31 7.08 8.94 20.11
C LYS A 31 7.64 10.29 19.66
N LEU A 32 7.34 10.68 18.42
CA LEU A 32 7.72 11.98 17.87
C LEU A 32 6.83 13.10 18.42
N GLN A 33 7.42 14.27 18.66
CA GLN A 33 6.69 15.50 19.00
C GLN A 33 6.13 16.16 17.73
N PRO A 34 5.08 17.01 17.84
CA PRO A 34 4.53 17.72 16.69
C PRO A 34 5.61 18.46 15.88
N GLY A 35 5.61 18.26 14.57
CA GLY A 35 6.61 18.83 13.65
C GLY A 35 7.87 17.98 13.48
N GLN A 36 8.11 16.98 14.34
CA GLN A 36 9.28 16.09 14.20
C GLN A 36 9.05 15.00 13.15
N TYR A 37 10.15 14.57 12.55
CA TYR A 37 10.22 13.50 11.57
C TYR A 37 11.56 12.78 11.61
N GLU A 38 11.61 11.59 11.04
CA GLU A 38 12.83 10.82 10.75
C GLU A 38 12.88 10.51 9.25
N TRP A 39 14.09 10.56 8.68
CA TRP A 39 14.30 10.35 7.26
C TRP A 39 15.63 9.63 7.01
N ASN A 40 15.53 8.42 6.46
CA ASN A 40 16.63 7.49 6.21
C ASN A 40 16.50 6.86 4.80
N PRO A 41 16.60 7.66 3.72
CA PRO A 41 16.42 7.21 2.34
C PRO A 41 17.50 6.23 1.88
N GLU A 42 18.64 6.17 2.56
CA GLU A 42 19.73 5.23 2.32
C GLU A 42 19.35 3.77 2.63
N ARG A 43 18.32 3.53 3.44
CA ARG A 43 17.86 2.16 3.79
C ARG A 43 17.31 1.39 2.60
N ALA A 44 16.85 2.10 1.57
CA ALA A 44 16.46 1.53 0.29
C ALA A 44 16.65 2.59 -0.78
N THR A 45 17.53 2.37 -1.76
CA THR A 45 17.90 3.40 -2.75
C THR A 45 16.96 3.46 -3.96
N SER A 46 16.25 2.37 -4.27
CA SER A 46 15.34 2.25 -5.41
C SER A 46 14.04 1.53 -5.06
N GLY A 47 13.12 1.49 -6.01
CA GLY A 47 11.89 0.74 -5.93
C GLY A 47 10.66 1.58 -5.54
N PRO A 48 9.49 0.94 -5.50
CA PRO A 48 8.22 1.64 -5.36
C PRO A 48 8.07 2.28 -3.98
N VAL A 49 7.49 3.48 -3.96
CA VAL A 49 7.19 4.22 -2.74
C VAL A 49 5.73 4.03 -2.35
N LEU A 50 5.52 3.86 -1.04
CA LEU A 50 4.22 3.74 -0.40
C LEU A 50 4.19 4.64 0.83
N MET A 51 3.17 5.48 0.94
CA MET A 51 2.93 6.28 2.13
C MET A 51 1.72 5.72 2.89
N VAL A 52 1.84 5.61 4.21
CA VAL A 52 0.75 5.22 5.11
C VAL A 52 0.52 6.35 6.10
N VAL A 53 -0.71 6.84 6.19
CA VAL A 53 -1.13 7.89 7.12
C VAL A 53 -2.10 7.28 8.11
N SER A 54 -1.82 7.40 9.40
CA SER A 54 -2.75 7.08 10.47
C SER A 54 -3.31 8.35 11.06
N ILE A 55 -4.64 8.49 11.01
CA ILE A 55 -5.36 9.65 11.51
C ILE A 55 -5.31 9.70 13.05
N ASP A 56 -5.68 8.64 13.75
CA ASP A 56 -5.73 8.62 15.22
C ASP A 56 -4.34 8.84 15.84
N ASP A 57 -3.30 8.31 15.21
CA ASP A 57 -1.92 8.46 15.69
C ASP A 57 -1.26 9.77 15.23
N GLN A 58 -1.88 10.51 14.30
CA GLN A 58 -1.32 11.69 13.64
C GLN A 58 0.11 11.44 13.10
N MET A 59 0.28 10.30 12.43
CA MET A 59 1.58 9.87 11.89
C MET A 59 1.49 9.49 10.41
N ALA A 60 2.56 9.77 9.68
CA ALA A 60 2.83 9.25 8.36
C ALA A 60 4.09 8.38 8.36
N TYR A 61 4.08 7.32 7.57
CA TYR A 61 5.20 6.41 7.36
C TYR A 61 5.45 6.29 5.86
N VAL A 62 6.72 6.30 5.47
CA VAL A 62 7.15 6.22 4.07
C VAL A 62 7.99 4.98 3.91
N TYR A 63 7.53 4.10 3.03
CA TYR A 63 8.22 2.86 2.67
C TYR A 63 8.72 2.98 1.25
N ARG A 64 9.95 2.51 1.01
CA ARG A 64 10.47 2.29 -0.33
C ARG A 64 10.89 0.84 -0.46
N ASN A 65 10.33 0.17 -1.46
CA ASN A 65 10.52 -1.25 -1.67
C ASN A 65 10.24 -2.12 -0.42
N GLY A 66 9.22 -1.75 0.36
CA GLY A 66 8.85 -2.44 1.62
C GLY A 66 9.70 -2.08 2.85
N ILE A 67 10.76 -1.29 2.71
CA ILE A 67 11.61 -0.85 3.82
C ILE A 67 11.18 0.57 4.24
N GLN A 68 10.98 0.80 5.55
CA GLN A 68 10.65 2.13 6.06
C GLN A 68 11.87 3.05 5.90
N ILE A 69 11.73 4.07 5.04
CA ILE A 69 12.72 5.12 4.80
C ILE A 69 12.39 6.43 5.48
N GLY A 70 11.23 6.57 6.10
CA GLY A 70 10.87 7.75 6.87
C GLY A 70 9.60 7.61 7.69
N ARG A 71 9.46 8.47 8.68
CA ARG A 71 8.22 8.67 9.43
C ARG A 71 8.10 10.12 9.87
N SER A 72 6.90 10.65 9.98
CA SER A 72 6.65 12.05 10.35
C SER A 72 5.37 12.18 11.15
N THR A 73 5.33 13.14 12.06
CA THR A 73 4.04 13.66 12.55
C THR A 73 3.28 14.33 11.42
N VAL A 74 1.95 14.32 11.49
CA VAL A 74 1.05 15.01 10.56
C VAL A 74 -0.02 15.81 11.30
N SER A 75 -0.73 16.68 10.58
CA SER A 75 -2.01 17.26 11.04
C SER A 75 -3.08 17.00 9.98
N THR A 76 -4.05 16.13 10.30
CA THR A 76 -5.16 15.76 9.39
C THR A 76 -6.37 16.68 9.53
N GLY A 77 -7.47 16.36 8.83
CA GLY A 77 -8.74 17.08 8.87
C GLY A 77 -9.40 17.07 10.24
N ARG A 78 -9.88 18.24 10.68
CA ARG A 78 -10.62 18.42 11.93
C ARG A 78 -12.05 17.88 11.83
N GLU A 79 -12.75 17.85 12.96
CA GLU A 79 -14.18 17.50 13.00
C GLU A 79 -15.03 18.35 12.02
N GLY A 80 -15.90 17.68 11.28
CA GLY A 80 -16.71 18.24 10.19
C GLY A 80 -15.95 18.53 8.89
N LYS A 81 -14.64 18.24 8.84
CA LYS A 81 -13.77 18.31 7.64
C LYS A 81 -12.73 17.18 7.69
N GLU A 82 -13.18 15.98 8.01
CA GLU A 82 -12.33 14.81 8.24
C GLU A 82 -11.54 14.46 6.98
N THR A 83 -10.30 14.01 7.18
CA THR A 83 -9.56 13.38 6.08
C THR A 83 -10.18 12.01 5.79
N PRO A 84 -10.58 11.72 4.55
CA PRO A 84 -11.19 10.44 4.22
C PRO A 84 -10.18 9.30 4.36
N THR A 85 -10.63 8.17 4.91
CA THR A 85 -9.84 6.94 4.90
C THR A 85 -9.94 6.25 3.56
N GLY A 86 -8.92 5.49 3.19
CA GLY A 86 -8.92 4.72 1.95
C GLY A 86 -7.56 4.59 1.31
N VAL A 87 -7.58 4.27 0.02
CA VAL A 87 -6.37 4.09 -0.76
C VAL A 87 -6.43 5.03 -1.94
N PHE A 88 -5.47 5.94 -1.95
CA PHE A 88 -5.36 7.02 -2.90
C PHE A 88 -4.10 6.83 -3.73
N THR A 89 -4.09 7.49 -4.88
CA THR A 89 -2.86 7.75 -5.62
C THR A 89 -2.66 9.24 -5.76
N ILE A 90 -1.41 9.66 -5.89
CA ILE A 90 -1.11 11.06 -6.15
C ILE A 90 -1.53 11.41 -7.58
N LEU A 91 -2.51 12.30 -7.71
CA LEU A 91 -3.09 12.71 -8.99
C LEU A 91 -2.31 13.87 -9.63
N GLN A 92 -1.85 14.80 -8.81
CA GLN A 92 -1.17 16.01 -9.24
C GLN A 92 -0.17 16.44 -8.19
N ARG A 93 0.92 17.06 -8.65
CA ARG A 93 1.99 17.57 -7.80
C ARG A 93 2.37 18.97 -8.22
N LYS A 94 2.58 19.86 -7.25
CA LYS A 94 3.11 21.22 -7.47
C LYS A 94 3.96 21.65 -6.29
N VAL A 95 5.14 22.23 -6.55
CA VAL A 95 5.99 22.79 -5.49
C VAL A 95 5.34 24.02 -4.87
N GLU A 96 4.82 24.90 -5.71
CA GLU A 96 4.07 26.08 -5.30
C GLU A 96 2.59 25.90 -5.69
N HIS A 97 1.71 25.93 -4.70
CA HIS A 97 0.28 25.83 -4.92
C HIS A 97 -0.47 26.67 -3.89
N GLU A 98 -1.44 27.44 -4.35
CA GLU A 98 -2.44 28.07 -3.50
C GLU A 98 -3.74 27.26 -3.62
N SER A 99 -4.44 27.06 -2.49
CA SER A 99 -5.69 26.30 -2.48
C SER A 99 -6.75 26.95 -3.39
N ASN A 100 -7.38 26.12 -4.24
CA ASN A 100 -8.53 26.55 -5.06
C ASN A 100 -9.79 26.86 -4.21
N ILE A 101 -9.85 26.38 -2.97
CA ILE A 101 -11.03 26.47 -2.09
C ILE A 101 -10.82 27.52 -0.98
N TYR A 102 -9.59 27.65 -0.48
CA TYR A 102 -9.25 28.58 0.60
C TYR A 102 -8.29 29.65 0.08
N LYS A 103 -8.83 30.82 -0.28
CA LYS A 103 -8.06 31.94 -0.83
C LYS A 103 -6.89 32.35 0.10
N GLY A 104 -5.69 32.49 -0.46
CA GLY A 104 -4.47 32.83 0.26
C GLY A 104 -3.80 31.67 1.00
N ALA A 105 -4.40 30.47 1.02
CA ALA A 105 -3.82 29.33 1.70
C ALA A 105 -2.73 28.67 0.84
N GLN A 106 -1.47 29.00 1.14
CA GLN A 106 -0.31 28.38 0.50
C GLN A 106 -0.16 26.92 0.94
N MET A 107 0.12 26.05 -0.04
CA MET A 107 0.27 24.61 0.10
C MET A 107 1.60 24.16 -0.55
N PRO A 108 2.76 24.48 0.04
CA PRO A 108 4.04 24.09 -0.53
C PRO A 108 4.17 22.56 -0.64
N TYR A 109 4.81 22.09 -1.72
CA TYR A 109 5.00 20.67 -2.04
C TYR A 109 3.69 19.88 -2.06
N MET A 110 2.63 20.50 -2.59
CA MET A 110 1.31 19.88 -2.71
C MET A 110 1.35 18.61 -3.56
N GLN A 111 0.69 17.57 -3.04
CA GLN A 111 0.46 16.27 -3.67
C GLN A 111 -1.04 15.93 -3.52
N ARG A 112 -1.82 16.11 -4.59
CA ARG A 112 -3.28 15.94 -4.62
C ARG A 112 -3.68 14.48 -4.58
N LEU A 113 -4.64 14.14 -3.72
CA LEU A 113 -5.18 12.79 -3.55
C LEU A 113 -6.59 12.64 -4.13
N THR A 114 -7.38 13.72 -4.11
CA THR A 114 -8.73 13.75 -4.71
C THR A 114 -8.91 15.03 -5.52
N TRP A 115 -9.80 15.00 -6.53
CA TRP A 115 -10.20 16.21 -7.23
C TRP A 115 -11.12 17.10 -6.38
N SER A 116 -11.84 16.51 -5.42
CA SER A 116 -12.60 17.24 -4.41
C SER A 116 -11.73 18.14 -3.50
N GLY A 117 -10.39 18.00 -3.54
CA GLY A 117 -9.47 18.96 -2.93
C GLY A 117 -8.62 18.43 -1.79
N ILE A 118 -8.67 17.13 -1.48
CA ILE A 118 -7.83 16.51 -0.46
C ILE A 118 -6.41 16.36 -1.01
N ALA A 119 -5.41 16.82 -0.26
CA ALA A 119 -4.00 16.78 -0.64
C ALA A 119 -3.08 16.65 0.57
N MET A 120 -1.83 16.23 0.32
CA MET A 120 -0.72 16.34 1.27
C MET A 120 0.11 17.56 0.93
N HIS A 121 0.53 18.35 1.92
CA HIS A 121 1.37 19.54 1.69
C HIS A 121 2.06 20.01 2.98
N ALA A 122 3.05 20.90 2.86
CA ALA A 122 3.63 21.57 4.01
C ALA A 122 2.59 22.45 4.73
N GLY A 123 2.57 22.44 6.05
CA GLY A 123 1.66 23.31 6.82
C GLY A 123 1.97 23.31 8.31
N GLN A 124 1.07 23.92 9.10
CA GLN A 124 1.17 23.94 10.56
C GLN A 124 0.74 22.60 11.18
N LEU A 125 1.46 22.13 12.19
CA LEU A 125 1.23 20.87 12.90
C LEU A 125 1.05 21.14 14.40
N PRO A 126 -0.17 21.45 14.86
CA PRO A 126 -0.42 21.74 16.27
C PRO A 126 -0.46 20.48 17.17
N GLY A 127 -0.27 19.29 16.59
CA GLY A 127 -0.28 18.01 17.31
C GLY A 127 -1.64 17.31 17.37
N TYR A 128 -2.66 17.85 16.69
CA TYR A 128 -3.99 17.28 16.58
C TYR A 128 -4.60 17.60 15.20
N PRO A 129 -5.68 16.90 14.77
CA PRO A 129 -6.35 17.19 13.51
C PRO A 129 -6.90 18.62 13.45
N ALA A 130 -6.37 19.44 12.54
CA ALA A 130 -6.66 20.88 12.48
C ALA A 130 -6.84 21.41 11.04
N SER A 131 -6.78 20.55 10.03
CA SER A 131 -6.90 20.95 8.64
C SER A 131 -8.35 20.98 8.15
N GLY A 132 -8.56 21.52 6.94
CA GLY A 132 -9.84 21.44 6.24
C GLY A 132 -10.00 20.17 5.41
N GLY A 133 -9.32 19.07 5.78
CA GLY A 133 -9.35 17.76 5.12
C GLY A 133 -7.98 17.29 4.62
N CYS A 134 -7.07 18.22 4.31
CA CYS A 134 -5.72 17.93 3.85
C CYS A 134 -4.83 17.29 4.94
N ILE A 135 -3.73 16.66 4.53
CA ILE A 135 -2.71 16.14 5.44
C ILE A 135 -1.54 17.11 5.44
N ARG A 136 -1.37 17.85 6.54
CA ARG A 136 -0.25 18.78 6.69
C ARG A 136 0.99 18.05 7.21
N LEU A 137 2.13 18.37 6.61
CA LEU A 137 3.44 17.80 6.89
C LEU A 137 4.43 18.88 7.33
N PRO A 138 5.49 18.54 8.09
CA PRO A 138 6.62 19.44 8.29
C PRO A 138 7.21 19.86 6.96
N TYR A 139 7.66 21.11 6.84
CA TYR A 139 8.11 21.68 5.57
C TYR A 139 9.23 20.86 4.92
N GLU A 140 10.32 20.62 5.65
CA GLU A 140 11.46 19.84 5.14
C GLU A 140 11.09 18.40 4.80
N PHE A 141 10.25 17.76 5.63
CA PHE A 141 9.76 16.42 5.35
C PHE A 141 8.92 16.39 4.07
N SER A 142 8.08 17.40 3.85
CA SER A 142 7.26 17.50 2.63
C SER A 142 8.13 17.63 1.36
N GLN A 143 9.23 18.37 1.42
CA GLN A 143 10.21 18.47 0.33
C GLN A 143 10.90 17.13 0.06
N LYS A 144 11.34 16.44 1.13
CA LYS A 144 11.96 15.11 1.05
C LYS A 144 11.00 14.05 0.51
N LEU A 145 9.74 14.08 0.96
CA LEU A 145 8.69 13.21 0.44
C LEU A 145 8.46 13.51 -1.05
N TYR A 146 8.33 14.78 -1.41
CA TYR A 146 8.14 15.19 -2.79
C TYR A 146 9.28 14.70 -3.70
N SER A 147 10.54 14.68 -3.25
CA SER A 147 11.62 14.19 -4.12
C SER A 147 11.57 12.68 -4.41
N VAL A 148 10.80 11.90 -3.64
CA VAL A 148 10.74 10.44 -3.78
C VAL A 148 9.41 9.92 -4.30
N THR A 149 8.38 10.76 -4.35
CA THR A 149 7.06 10.42 -4.87
C THR A 149 6.89 10.90 -6.32
N ALA A 150 5.90 10.34 -7.00
CA ALA A 150 5.48 10.70 -8.35
C ALA A 150 3.95 10.65 -8.47
N ASN A 151 3.40 11.13 -9.58
CA ASN A 151 2.00 10.85 -9.90
C ASN A 151 1.81 9.33 -9.97
N GLY A 152 0.73 8.83 -9.37
CA GLY A 152 0.46 7.40 -9.23
C GLY A 152 1.07 6.74 -7.98
N THR A 153 1.92 7.43 -7.20
CA THR A 153 2.40 6.89 -5.91
C THR A 153 1.23 6.65 -4.96
N THR A 154 1.26 5.53 -4.25
CA THR A 154 0.21 5.08 -3.32
C THR A 154 0.26 5.83 -2.00
N VAL A 155 -0.91 6.27 -1.55
CA VAL A 155 -1.14 6.80 -0.20
C VAL A 155 -2.29 6.05 0.43
N VAL A 156 -2.02 5.34 1.52
CA VAL A 156 -3.03 4.63 2.31
C VAL A 156 -3.34 5.48 3.54
N ILE A 157 -4.61 5.81 3.75
CA ILE A 157 -5.07 6.57 4.91
C ILE A 157 -5.95 5.66 5.77
N THR A 158 -5.55 5.44 7.01
CA THR A 158 -6.25 4.59 7.98
C THR A 158 -6.60 5.38 9.24
N LYS A 159 -7.52 4.86 10.06
CA LYS A 159 -7.75 5.41 11.40
C LYS A 159 -6.55 5.15 12.31
N LYS A 160 -6.11 3.90 12.44
CA LYS A 160 -5.00 3.51 13.34
C LYS A 160 -3.75 3.03 12.60
N ASN A 161 -2.61 3.01 13.31
CA ASN A 161 -1.35 2.53 12.81
C ASN A 161 -1.51 1.16 12.15
N THR A 162 -1.05 1.08 10.91
CA THR A 162 -0.97 -0.15 10.14
C THR A 162 0.45 -0.27 9.66
N ILE A 163 1.16 -1.28 10.16
CA ILE A 163 2.53 -1.57 9.77
C ILE A 163 2.46 -2.57 8.61
N PRO A 164 3.13 -2.31 7.47
CA PRO A 164 3.20 -3.29 6.40
C PRO A 164 3.91 -4.55 6.86
N SER A 165 3.38 -5.71 6.49
CA SER A 165 4.09 -6.99 6.60
C SER A 165 4.60 -7.43 5.22
N SER A 166 5.72 -8.15 5.18
CA SER A 166 6.18 -8.81 3.96
C SER A 166 5.45 -10.14 3.79
N SER A 167 5.08 -10.47 2.56
CA SER A 167 4.63 -11.81 2.20
C SER A 167 5.33 -12.26 0.92
N SER A 168 5.82 -13.51 0.93
CA SER A 168 6.46 -14.17 -0.21
C SER A 168 5.45 -14.66 -1.26
N THR A 169 4.15 -14.51 -1.01
CA THR A 169 3.07 -15.19 -1.74
C THR A 169 1.88 -14.34 -2.25
N PRO A 170 1.82 -12.99 -2.23
CA PRO A 170 0.63 -12.25 -2.69
C PRO A 170 0.42 -12.23 -4.19
N ALA A 171 1.42 -12.65 -5.00
CA ALA A 171 1.18 -12.96 -6.40
C ALA A 171 0.05 -13.99 -6.55
N SER A 172 -0.11 -14.91 -5.58
CA SER A 172 -1.20 -15.87 -5.56
C SER A 172 -2.56 -15.26 -5.16
N VAL A 173 -2.63 -14.08 -4.55
CA VAL A 173 -3.91 -13.37 -4.34
C VAL A 173 -4.48 -12.89 -5.65
N LEU A 174 -3.63 -12.25 -6.45
CA LEU A 174 -3.99 -11.80 -7.81
C LEU A 174 -4.19 -12.99 -8.76
N LEU A 175 -3.47 -14.09 -8.52
CA LEU A 175 -3.34 -15.17 -9.50
C LEU A 175 -4.01 -16.51 -9.11
N ALA A 176 -4.65 -16.65 -7.95
CA ALA A 176 -5.08 -17.97 -7.49
C ALA A 176 -6.57 -18.11 -7.17
N SER A 177 -7.39 -17.70 -8.13
CA SER A 177 -8.60 -18.47 -8.36
C SER A 177 -8.23 -19.83 -8.96
N LYS A 178 -8.49 -20.92 -8.23
CA LYS A 178 -8.73 -22.21 -8.87
C LYS A 178 -9.98 -22.04 -9.72
N SER A 179 -9.81 -21.97 -11.05
CA SER A 179 -10.94 -22.09 -11.95
C SER A 179 -11.53 -23.49 -11.76
N LYS A 180 -12.74 -23.58 -11.20
CA LYS A 180 -13.64 -24.66 -11.60
C LYS A 180 -14.29 -24.19 -12.90
N THR A 181 -13.99 -24.89 -13.99
CA THR A 181 -14.74 -24.79 -15.23
C THR A 181 -16.23 -24.93 -14.91
N GLY A 182 -17.03 -23.90 -15.20
CA GLY A 182 -18.49 -23.97 -15.16
C GLY A 182 -19.22 -23.13 -14.10
N GLU A 183 -18.55 -22.36 -13.25
CA GLU A 183 -19.25 -21.52 -12.26
C GLU A 183 -19.67 -20.16 -12.85
N LYS A 184 -20.99 -19.94 -12.94
CA LYS A 184 -21.58 -18.66 -13.38
C LYS A 184 -21.36 -17.62 -12.27
N VAL A 185 -20.28 -16.86 -12.39
CA VAL A 185 -20.08 -15.66 -11.56
C VAL A 185 -20.99 -14.57 -12.11
N HIS A 186 -22.03 -14.21 -11.37
CA HIS A 186 -22.92 -13.10 -11.70
C HIS A 186 -22.22 -11.77 -11.40
N PRO A 187 -21.85 -10.99 -12.43
CA PRO A 187 -21.20 -9.68 -12.26
C PRO A 187 -22.28 -8.63 -11.92
N ASP A 188 -21.89 -7.35 -11.78
CA ASP A 188 -22.75 -6.17 -12.00
C ASP A 188 -23.96 -6.47 -12.91
N PRO A 189 -25.17 -5.88 -12.72
CA PRO A 189 -26.39 -6.15 -13.50
C PRO A 189 -26.26 -6.48 -15.00
N GLU A 190 -25.19 -6.08 -15.70
CA GLU A 190 -24.94 -6.38 -17.12
C GLU A 190 -23.81 -7.38 -17.45
N GLY A 191 -22.98 -7.79 -16.49
CA GLY A 191 -22.14 -8.98 -16.73
C GLY A 191 -20.85 -8.81 -17.55
N ARG A 192 -20.43 -7.59 -17.89
CA ARG A 192 -19.48 -7.36 -19.01
C ARG A 192 -18.00 -7.36 -18.58
N ILE A 193 -17.21 -8.26 -19.19
CA ILE A 193 -15.74 -8.17 -19.18
C ILE A 193 -15.30 -7.03 -20.11
N VAL A 194 -14.52 -6.07 -19.61
CA VAL A 194 -13.94 -4.97 -20.39
C VAL A 194 -12.43 -5.13 -20.42
N TRP A 195 -11.84 -4.92 -21.59
CA TRP A 195 -10.38 -4.89 -21.77
C TRP A 195 -10.00 -3.88 -22.85
N ASN A 196 -9.42 -2.75 -22.43
CA ASN A 196 -9.00 -1.67 -23.32
C ASN A 196 -7.72 -0.99 -22.76
N PRO A 197 -6.56 -1.67 -22.82
CA PRO A 197 -5.28 -1.10 -22.37
C PRO A 197 -4.82 0.11 -23.19
N SER A 198 -5.37 0.32 -24.39
CA SER A 198 -5.07 1.49 -25.23
C SER A 198 -5.64 2.80 -24.70
N LYS A 199 -6.67 2.79 -23.82
CA LYS A 199 -7.20 4.01 -23.18
C LYS A 199 -6.16 4.79 -22.38
N SER A 200 -5.15 4.10 -21.88
CA SER A 200 -4.02 4.69 -21.18
C SER A 200 -2.81 3.83 -21.51
N PRO A 201 -1.95 4.23 -22.46
CA PRO A 201 -0.92 3.36 -23.02
C PRO A 201 0.27 3.14 -22.08
N SER A 202 0.50 4.04 -21.12
CA SER A 202 1.67 4.03 -20.25
C SER A 202 1.33 4.48 -18.83
N GLY A 203 2.15 4.08 -17.87
CA GLY A 203 2.04 4.48 -16.47
C GLY A 203 1.78 3.31 -15.52
N PRO A 204 1.73 3.60 -14.21
CA PRO A 204 1.54 2.57 -13.18
C PRO A 204 0.16 1.93 -13.32
N VAL A 205 0.11 0.62 -13.07
CA VAL A 205 -1.10 -0.21 -13.14
C VAL A 205 -1.55 -0.58 -11.74
N ASN A 206 -2.81 -0.32 -11.45
CA ASN A 206 -3.45 -0.58 -10.16
C ASN A 206 -4.70 -1.43 -10.37
N ALA A 207 -4.86 -2.46 -9.55
CA ALA A 207 -6.04 -3.30 -9.51
C ALA A 207 -6.85 -3.02 -8.24
N VAL A 208 -8.17 -2.98 -8.37
CA VAL A 208 -9.11 -2.87 -7.23
C VAL A 208 -10.06 -4.04 -7.31
N ILE A 209 -10.12 -4.87 -6.26
CA ILE A 209 -11.17 -5.86 -6.04
C ILE A 209 -12.14 -5.27 -5.02
N SER A 210 -13.35 -4.95 -5.48
CA SER A 210 -14.45 -4.55 -4.61
C SER A 210 -15.36 -5.76 -4.36
N TYR A 211 -15.49 -6.15 -3.09
CA TYR A 211 -16.47 -7.18 -2.73
C TYR A 211 -17.91 -6.68 -2.85
N GLY A 212 -18.14 -5.39 -2.56
CA GLY A 212 -19.44 -4.75 -2.72
C GLY A 212 -19.93 -4.78 -4.17
N ASP A 213 -19.04 -4.51 -5.12
CA ASP A 213 -19.36 -4.52 -6.55
C ASP A 213 -19.19 -5.91 -7.20
N ARG A 214 -18.65 -6.89 -6.47
CA ARG A 214 -18.24 -8.20 -7.01
C ARG A 214 -17.44 -8.08 -8.32
N THR A 215 -16.53 -7.11 -8.36
CA THR A 215 -15.84 -6.72 -9.58
C THR A 215 -14.37 -6.42 -9.28
N ILE A 216 -13.50 -6.80 -10.21
CA ILE A 216 -12.12 -6.35 -10.29
C ILE A 216 -12.01 -5.28 -11.38
N TYR A 217 -11.41 -4.15 -11.04
CA TYR A 217 -11.11 -3.05 -11.94
C TYR A 217 -9.60 -2.93 -12.11
N LEU A 218 -9.14 -2.69 -13.34
CA LEU A 218 -7.77 -2.31 -13.64
C LEU A 218 -7.73 -0.86 -14.11
N PHE A 219 -6.86 -0.09 -13.48
CA PHE A 219 -6.56 1.29 -13.84
C PHE A 219 -5.12 1.40 -14.29
N ARG A 220 -4.86 2.24 -15.30
CA ARG A 220 -3.51 2.70 -15.64
C ARG A 220 -3.50 4.22 -15.66
N ASN A 221 -2.63 4.82 -14.84
CA ASN A 221 -2.57 6.28 -14.68
C ASN A 221 -3.94 6.90 -14.31
N GLY A 222 -4.72 6.22 -13.46
CA GLY A 222 -6.06 6.64 -13.05
C GLY A 222 -7.19 6.36 -14.05
N VAL A 223 -6.89 5.94 -15.28
CA VAL A 223 -7.89 5.61 -16.30
C VAL A 223 -8.22 4.12 -16.24
N GLU A 224 -9.51 3.76 -16.18
CA GLU A 224 -9.93 2.36 -16.23
C GLU A 224 -9.62 1.75 -17.60
N ILE A 225 -8.81 0.70 -17.59
CA ILE A 225 -8.37 -0.05 -18.77
C ILE A 225 -8.94 -1.48 -18.83
N GLY A 226 -9.63 -1.93 -17.80
CA GLY A 226 -10.33 -3.20 -17.83
C GLY A 226 -11.13 -3.49 -16.57
N GLN A 227 -12.10 -4.39 -16.70
CA GLN A 227 -12.89 -4.87 -15.58
C GLN A 227 -13.32 -6.32 -15.80
N ALA A 228 -13.56 -7.05 -14.71
CA ALA A 228 -14.14 -8.39 -14.76
C ALA A 228 -14.90 -8.74 -13.47
N PRO A 229 -15.86 -9.68 -13.54
CA PRO A 229 -16.48 -10.24 -12.34
C PRO A 229 -15.50 -10.87 -11.36
N VAL A 230 -15.87 -10.81 -10.09
CA VAL A 230 -15.21 -11.52 -8.98
C VAL A 230 -16.25 -12.40 -8.27
N GLY A 231 -16.02 -13.71 -8.31
CA GLY A 231 -16.74 -14.67 -7.48
C GLY A 231 -16.23 -14.61 -6.05
N ILE A 232 -17.12 -14.68 -5.07
CA ILE A 232 -16.77 -14.65 -3.65
C ILE A 232 -17.33 -15.91 -3.00
N HIS A 233 -16.47 -16.65 -2.30
CA HIS A 233 -16.77 -17.96 -1.72
C HIS A 233 -16.68 -17.95 -0.19
N GLY A 234 -17.39 -18.89 0.43
CA GLY A 234 -17.36 -19.14 1.89
C GLY A 234 -18.14 -18.11 2.73
N THR A 235 -18.24 -18.38 4.03
CA THR A 235 -18.96 -17.55 5.03
C THR A 235 -17.98 -16.82 5.96
N GLY A 236 -18.40 -15.73 6.61
CA GLY A 236 -17.56 -14.93 7.52
C GLY A 236 -16.96 -13.66 6.90
N SER A 237 -16.16 -12.94 7.68
CA SER A 237 -15.58 -11.65 7.27
C SER A 237 -14.58 -11.83 6.13
N LEU A 238 -14.71 -11.00 5.09
CA LEU A 238 -13.76 -11.00 4.00
C LEU A 238 -12.54 -10.16 4.39
N PRO A 239 -11.31 -10.69 4.23
CA PRO A 239 -10.09 -9.93 4.45
C PRO A 239 -9.96 -8.78 3.45
N GLU A 240 -9.51 -7.63 3.93
CA GLU A 240 -9.24 -6.41 3.17
C GLU A 240 -7.76 -6.09 3.25
N GLY A 241 -7.20 -5.50 2.21
CA GLY A 241 -5.79 -5.12 2.24
C GLY A 241 -5.29 -4.40 1.01
N VAL A 242 -4.13 -3.77 1.19
CA VAL A 242 -3.37 -3.12 0.12
C VAL A 242 -2.10 -3.92 -0.10
N PHE A 243 -1.91 -4.31 -1.35
CA PHE A 243 -0.78 -5.10 -1.79
C PHE A 243 0.03 -4.26 -2.76
N VAL A 244 1.32 -4.10 -2.52
CA VAL A 244 2.22 -3.39 -3.44
C VAL A 244 3.27 -4.37 -3.95
N LYS A 245 3.37 -4.53 -5.27
CA LYS A 245 4.37 -5.38 -5.90
C LYS A 245 5.74 -4.73 -5.71
N LEU A 246 6.69 -5.44 -5.13
CA LEU A 246 8.02 -4.94 -4.83
C LEU A 246 9.03 -5.35 -5.91
N GLU A 247 10.12 -4.59 -6.04
CA GLU A 247 11.29 -5.04 -6.77
C GLU A 247 11.89 -6.24 -6.05
N SER A 248 12.18 -7.29 -6.81
CA SER A 248 12.59 -8.58 -6.24
C SER A 248 13.98 -8.98 -6.68
N PRO A 249 14.94 -9.12 -5.75
CA PRO A 249 16.25 -9.69 -6.06
C PRO A 249 16.08 -11.12 -6.59
N GLY A 250 16.64 -11.43 -7.77
CA GLY A 250 16.59 -12.78 -8.35
C GLY A 250 15.27 -13.19 -9.01
N GLY A 251 14.34 -12.25 -9.22
CA GLY A 251 13.14 -12.47 -10.04
C GLY A 251 11.93 -13.13 -9.36
N VAL A 252 12.01 -13.48 -8.07
CA VAL A 252 10.87 -14.04 -7.31
C VAL A 252 9.96 -12.91 -6.79
N PRO A 253 8.73 -12.72 -7.29
CA PRO A 253 7.91 -11.55 -6.94
C PRO A 253 7.61 -11.45 -5.44
N SER A 254 8.09 -10.38 -4.81
CA SER A 254 7.79 -10.01 -3.42
C SER A 254 6.68 -8.95 -3.36
N TRP A 255 5.92 -8.94 -2.28
CA TRP A 255 4.83 -8.00 -2.07
C TRP A 255 4.79 -7.50 -0.63
N SER A 256 4.51 -6.20 -0.48
CA SER A 256 4.19 -5.59 0.81
C SER A 256 2.68 -5.61 1.02
N VAL A 257 2.23 -6.00 2.22
CA VAL A 257 0.81 -6.11 2.57
C VAL A 257 0.45 -5.19 3.73
N LEU A 258 -0.62 -4.41 3.57
CA LEU A 258 -1.22 -3.57 4.63
C LEU A 258 -2.66 -4.01 4.87
N SER A 259 -3.05 -4.18 6.13
CA SER A 259 -4.45 -4.46 6.53
C SER A 259 -5.20 -3.14 6.72
N LEU A 260 -6.37 -3.00 6.11
CA LEU A 260 -7.16 -1.77 6.24
C LEU A 260 -7.91 -1.63 7.57
N LYS A 261 -8.09 -2.72 8.33
CA LYS A 261 -8.83 -2.70 9.61
C LYS A 261 -8.00 -2.33 10.84
N GLY A 262 -6.72 -1.99 10.67
CA GLY A 262 -5.79 -1.81 11.78
C GLY A 262 -5.51 -3.13 12.53
N GLY A 263 -4.47 -3.11 13.37
CA GLY A 263 -4.01 -4.30 14.10
C GLY A 263 -2.96 -5.11 13.36
N SER A 264 -2.17 -5.88 14.11
CA SER A 264 -1.10 -6.71 13.56
C SER A 264 -1.70 -7.81 12.70
N ILE A 265 -1.24 -7.92 11.45
CA ILE A 265 -1.62 -9.00 10.56
C ILE A 265 -1.09 -10.32 11.15
N ARG A 266 -1.97 -11.12 11.78
CA ARG A 266 -1.64 -12.50 12.16
C ARG A 266 -1.95 -13.42 10.99
N GLY A 267 -0.90 -13.99 10.37
CA GLY A 267 -1.02 -14.96 9.28
C GLY A 267 -0.90 -14.36 7.87
N ASP A 268 -0.92 -15.23 6.87
CA ASP A 268 -0.81 -14.83 5.46
C ASP A 268 -2.17 -14.32 4.94
N VAL A 269 -2.43 -13.02 5.07
CA VAL A 269 -3.66 -12.36 4.57
C VAL A 269 -3.88 -12.67 3.09
N ALA A 270 -2.79 -12.80 2.34
CA ALA A 270 -2.83 -13.20 0.95
C ALA A 270 -3.43 -14.61 0.78
N LYS A 271 -3.01 -15.59 1.58
CA LYS A 271 -3.61 -16.93 1.57
C LYS A 271 -5.11 -16.90 1.88
N GLY A 272 -5.51 -16.11 2.88
CA GLY A 272 -6.91 -15.97 3.28
C GLY A 272 -7.81 -15.39 2.20
N ILE A 273 -7.31 -14.46 1.38
CA ILE A 273 -8.07 -13.89 0.26
C ILE A 273 -8.16 -14.88 -0.89
N LYS A 274 -7.03 -15.50 -1.26
CA LYS A 274 -6.90 -16.41 -2.41
C LYS A 274 -7.98 -17.48 -2.42
N ASP A 275 -8.24 -18.12 -1.28
CA ASP A 275 -9.21 -19.21 -1.18
C ASP A 275 -10.68 -18.73 -1.22
N ARG A 276 -10.90 -17.41 -1.21
CA ARG A 276 -12.22 -16.78 -1.10
C ARG A 276 -12.66 -16.04 -2.36
N ILE A 277 -11.77 -15.86 -3.36
CA ILE A 277 -12.08 -15.09 -4.57
C ILE A 277 -11.86 -15.89 -5.86
N THR A 278 -12.68 -15.62 -6.88
CA THR A 278 -12.55 -16.20 -8.22
C THR A 278 -12.58 -15.12 -9.29
N ILE A 279 -11.60 -15.14 -10.21
CA ILE A 279 -11.48 -14.17 -11.31
C ILE A 279 -11.34 -14.97 -12.63
N PRO A 280 -12.00 -14.56 -13.73
CA PRO A 280 -11.85 -15.21 -15.03
C PRO A 280 -10.38 -15.37 -15.44
N ALA A 281 -9.98 -16.59 -15.81
CA ALA A 281 -8.60 -16.93 -16.10
C ALA A 281 -8.00 -16.08 -17.25
N SER A 282 -8.81 -15.75 -18.26
CA SER A 282 -8.42 -14.90 -19.38
C SER A 282 -8.10 -13.46 -18.96
N PHE A 283 -8.89 -12.91 -18.03
CA PHE A 283 -8.65 -11.57 -17.49
C PHE A 283 -7.41 -11.57 -16.58
N ARG A 284 -7.29 -12.59 -15.73
CA ARG A 284 -6.15 -12.78 -14.82
C ARG A 284 -4.81 -12.85 -15.56
N ALA A 285 -4.73 -13.60 -16.65
CA ALA A 285 -3.51 -13.70 -17.46
C ALA A 285 -3.11 -12.33 -18.02
N LYS A 286 -4.05 -11.66 -18.70
CA LYS A 286 -3.84 -10.32 -19.29
C LYS A 286 -3.47 -9.26 -18.25
N ALA A 287 -4.16 -9.26 -17.10
CA ALA A 287 -3.87 -8.35 -16.00
C ALA A 287 -2.47 -8.62 -15.41
N GLY A 288 -2.09 -9.89 -15.26
CA GLY A 288 -0.78 -10.31 -14.76
C GLY A 288 0.39 -9.74 -15.56
N ASP A 289 0.27 -9.70 -16.89
CA ASP A 289 1.28 -9.15 -17.80
C ASP A 289 1.48 -7.64 -17.62
N LEU A 290 0.49 -6.94 -17.07
CA LEU A 290 0.53 -5.50 -16.83
C LEU A 290 1.09 -5.13 -15.44
N LEU A 291 1.20 -6.09 -14.53
CA LEU A 291 1.66 -5.82 -13.17
C LEU A 291 3.19 -5.73 -13.13
N ALA A 292 3.70 -4.58 -12.73
CA ALA A 292 5.13 -4.31 -12.55
C ALA A 292 5.44 -3.98 -11.08
N PRO A 293 6.71 -3.97 -10.64
CA PRO A 293 7.07 -3.35 -9.37
C PRO A 293 6.43 -1.95 -9.25
N GLY A 294 5.78 -1.68 -8.12
CA GLY A 294 4.95 -0.50 -7.88
C GLY A 294 3.47 -0.66 -8.21
N SER A 295 3.06 -1.73 -8.91
CA SER A 295 1.65 -2.03 -9.08
C SER A 295 0.96 -2.29 -7.74
N ILE A 296 -0.24 -1.75 -7.59
CA ILE A 296 -1.07 -1.91 -6.41
C ILE A 296 -2.16 -2.93 -6.71
N LEU A 297 -2.47 -3.79 -5.74
CA LEU A 297 -3.77 -4.44 -5.63
C LEU A 297 -4.43 -3.96 -4.34
N LEU A 298 -5.59 -3.32 -4.47
CA LEU A 298 -6.49 -3.01 -3.37
C LEU A 298 -7.58 -4.06 -3.31
N ILE A 299 -7.87 -4.55 -2.11
CA ILE A 299 -9.03 -5.41 -1.85
C ILE A 299 -9.82 -4.81 -0.70
N THR A 300 -11.09 -4.54 -0.95
CA THR A 300 -11.97 -3.83 -0.02
C THR A 300 -13.39 -4.36 -0.08
N LYS A 301 -14.11 -4.25 1.04
CA LYS A 301 -15.55 -4.53 1.08
C LYS A 301 -16.39 -3.42 0.45
N GLU A 302 -15.83 -2.22 0.35
CA GLU A 302 -16.54 -1.04 -0.12
C GLU A 302 -16.79 -1.09 -1.63
N SER A 303 -17.89 -0.47 -2.07
CA SER A 303 -18.14 -0.21 -3.47
C SER A 303 -17.15 0.83 -4.03
N SER A 304 -16.78 0.66 -5.29
CA SER A 304 -15.93 1.54 -6.09
C SER A 304 -16.72 2.38 -7.11
N ASN A 305 -18.03 2.19 -7.19
CA ASN A 305 -18.95 2.80 -8.14
C ASN A 305 -19.81 3.89 -7.47
N ALA A 306 -19.94 5.07 -8.13
CA ALA A 306 -20.75 6.20 -7.65
C ALA A 306 -22.25 5.86 -7.46
N GLY A 307 -22.79 4.88 -8.19
CA GLY A 307 -24.17 4.40 -8.10
C GLY A 307 -24.43 3.34 -7.02
N THR A 308 -23.39 2.82 -6.35
CA THR A 308 -23.54 1.80 -5.28
C THR A 308 -22.84 2.18 -3.97
N ARG A 309 -22.40 3.44 -3.81
CA ARG A 309 -21.85 3.96 -2.56
C ARG A 309 -22.88 3.89 -1.42
N SER A 310 -22.49 3.27 -0.32
CA SER A 310 -23.25 3.25 0.94
C SER A 310 -22.82 4.35 1.94
N GLY A 311 -21.86 5.22 1.58
CA GLY A 311 -21.41 6.33 2.44
C GLY A 311 -20.43 7.31 1.78
N THR A 312 -20.19 8.45 2.46
CA THR A 312 -19.31 9.56 2.04
C THR A 312 -17.83 9.39 2.41
N ASP A 313 -17.48 8.31 3.13
CA ASP A 313 -16.26 8.27 3.93
C ASP A 313 -15.11 7.46 3.28
N PHE A 314 -15.32 6.94 2.07
CA PHE A 314 -14.36 6.10 1.35
C PHE A 314 -14.36 6.38 -0.16
N ASP A 315 -13.25 6.92 -0.66
CA ASP A 315 -13.02 7.20 -2.07
C ASP A 315 -11.98 6.24 -2.65
N ILE A 316 -12.34 5.52 -3.72
CA ILE A 316 -11.41 4.71 -4.51
C ILE A 316 -11.25 5.35 -5.88
N MET A 317 -10.02 5.80 -6.18
CA MET A 317 -9.45 5.88 -7.53
C MET A 317 -10.41 6.26 -8.66
N LYS A 318 -11.11 7.39 -8.55
CA LYS A 318 -11.66 8.04 -9.74
C LYS A 318 -11.06 9.43 -9.84
N PRO A 319 -10.17 9.67 -10.81
CA PRO A 319 -10.13 10.99 -11.36
C PRO A 319 -11.46 11.22 -12.08
N GLU A 320 -12.27 12.16 -11.61
CA GLU A 320 -13.34 12.73 -12.42
C GLU A 320 -12.81 13.17 -13.79
#